data_AF-A0A5M8FC73-F1
#
_entry.id   AF-A0A5M8FC73-F1
#
_cell.length_a   1.000
_cell.length_b   1.000
_cell.length_c   1.000
_cell.angle_alpha   90.00
_cell.angle_beta   90.00
_cell.angle_gamma   90.00
#
_symmetry.space_group_name_H-M   'P 1'
#
loop_
_entity.id
_entity.type
_entity.pdbx_description
1 polymer ?
#
loop_
_entity_poly.entity_id
_entity_poly.type
_entity_poly.pdbx_seq_one_letter_code
_entity_poly.pdbx_strand_id
1 'polypeptide(L)' 'MPPVIGSPEPRIALVDCNSFYASCEQVFRPDLQGRAVVVLSNNDGCIVA' A
#
# COMPACT_ATOMS: atom_id res chain seq x y z
N MET A 1 -35.44 15.17 -20.28
CA MET A 1 -34.56 14.24 -21.04
C MET A 1 -34.30 13.04 -20.15
N PRO A 2 -34.62 11.81 -20.56
CA PRO A 2 -34.31 10.61 -19.78
C PRO A 2 -32.83 10.23 -19.93
N PRO A 3 -32.21 9.56 -18.94
CA PRO A 3 -30.83 9.09 -19.04
C PRO A 3 -30.70 8.03 -20.14
N VAL A 4 -29.61 8.13 -20.93
CA VAL A 4 -29.27 7.19 -22.01
C VAL A 4 -28.76 5.89 -21.39
N ILE A 5 -29.55 4.83 -21.51
CA ILE A 5 -29.17 3.46 -21.14
C ILE A 5 -28.20 2.94 -22.23
N GLY A 6 -26.90 2.79 -21.94
CA GLY A 6 -26.04 2.05 -22.86
C GLY A 6 -24.51 2.12 -22.78
N SER A 7 -23.87 3.08 -22.10
CA SER A 7 -22.40 3.08 -21.97
C SER A 7 -21.97 2.61 -20.58
N PRO A 8 -21.07 1.63 -20.43
CA PRO A 8 -20.54 1.28 -19.12
C PRO A 8 -19.76 2.49 -18.57
N GLU A 9 -20.25 3.06 -17.46
CA GLU A 9 -19.50 4.04 -16.66
C GLU A 9 -18.13 3.45 -16.29
N PRO A 10 -17.02 4.21 -16.39
CA PRO A 10 -15.71 3.73 -15.99
C PRO A 10 -15.73 3.27 -14.53
N ARG A 11 -15.49 1.97 -14.30
CA ARG A 11 -15.32 1.43 -12.93
C ARG A 11 -13.85 1.55 -12.55
N ILE A 12 -13.54 2.50 -11.68
CA ILE A 12 -12.18 2.73 -11.18
C ILE A 12 -12.12 2.24 -9.74
N ALA A 13 -11.03 1.55 -9.39
CA ALA A 13 -10.70 1.17 -8.02
C ALA A 13 -9.27 1.63 -7.71
N LEU A 14 -9.06 2.15 -6.50
CA LEU A 14 -7.74 2.42 -5.94
C LEU A 14 -7.32 1.21 -5.10
N VAL A 15 -6.14 0.68 -5.38
CA VAL A 15 -5.53 -0.40 -4.60
C VAL A 15 -4.27 0.15 -3.96
N ASP A 16 -4.16 0.01 -2.64
CA ASP A 16 -3.03 0.46 -1.85
C ASP A 16 -2.58 -0.64 -0.88
N CYS A 17 -1.32 -0.62 -0.49
CA CYS A 17 -0.73 -1.61 0.40
C CYS A 17 -0.59 -1.06 1.83
N ASN A 18 -0.98 -1.85 2.82
CA ASN A 18 -0.77 -1.49 4.23
C ASN A 18 0.74 -1.44 4.53
N SER A 19 1.25 -0.24 4.84
CA SER A 19 2.66 -0.02 5.20
C SER A 19 3.63 -0.73 4.26
N PHE A 20 3.55 -0.45 2.95
CA PHE A 20 4.14 -1.27 1.89
C PHE A 20 5.58 -1.74 2.15
N TYR A 21 6.53 -0.83 2.42
CA TYR A 21 7.92 -1.25 2.64
C TYR A 21 8.09 -2.12 3.88
N ALA A 22 7.41 -1.81 4.99
CA ALA A 22 7.47 -2.62 6.21
C ALA A 22 6.84 -4.01 6.00
N SER A 23 5.73 -4.10 5.27
CA SER A 23 5.08 -5.36 4.93
C SER A 23 5.94 -6.23 4.02
N CYS A 24 6.61 -5.64 3.02
CA CYS A 24 7.57 -6.34 2.18
C CYS A 24 8.73 -6.91 3.01
N GLU A 25 9.30 -6.12 3.92
CA GLU A 25 10.36 -6.61 4.80
C GLU A 25 9.91 -7.79 5.66
N GLN A 26 8.70 -7.75 6.24
CA GLN A 26 8.17 -8.86 7.06
C GLN A 26 7.94 -10.16 6.27
N VAL A 27 7.73 -10.09 4.95
CA VAL A 27 7.65 -11.28 4.08
C VAL A 27 9.02 -11.96 3.97
N PHE A 28 10.09 -11.19 3.81
CA PHE A 28 11.46 -11.72 3.68
C PHE A 28 12.16 -11.93 5.03
N ARG A 29 11.66 -11.30 6.09
CA ARG A 29 12.10 -11.42 7.48
C ARG A 29 10.93 -11.81 8.38
N PRO A 30 10.51 -13.10 8.37
CA PRO A 30 9.40 -13.56 9.19
C PRO A 30 9.58 -13.34 10.69
N ASP A 31 10.83 -13.22 11.16
CA ASP A 31 11.17 -12.87 12.54
C ASP A 31 10.73 -11.46 12.96
N LEU A 32 10.33 -10.61 12.01
CA LEU A 32 9.76 -9.28 12.26
C LEU A 32 8.23 -9.30 12.44
N GLN A 33 7.56 -10.44 12.23
CA GLN A 33 6.12 -10.54 12.42
C GLN A 33 5.71 -10.23 13.86
N GLY A 34 4.66 -9.42 14.02
CA GLY A 34 4.17 -8.98 15.33
C GLY A 34 5.07 -7.96 16.04
N ARG A 35 6.14 -7.47 15.38
CA ARG A 35 7.03 -6.44 15.92
C ARG A 35 6.71 -5.08 15.31
N ALA A 36 7.00 -4.02 16.06
CA ALA A 36 7.04 -2.67 15.51
C ALA A 36 8.22 -2.57 14.53
N VAL A 37 7.94 -2.19 13.28
CA VAL A 37 8.91 -2.05 12.19
C VAL A 37 8.81 -0.65 11.62
N VAL A 38 9.97 -0.04 11.36
CA VAL A 38 10.09 1.20 10.58
C VAL A 38 11.12 0.99 9.48
N VAL A 39 10.94 1.66 8.35
CA VAL A 39 11.88 1.65 7.22
C VAL A 39 12.50 3.03 7.10
N LEU A 40 13.83 3.10 7.03
CA LEU A 40 14.58 4.35 6.89
C LEU A 40 14.99 4.59 5.43
N SER A 41 14.98 5.85 5.00
CA SER A 41 15.69 6.26 3.80
C SER A 41 17.18 6.31 4.11
N ASN A 42 17.98 5.44 3.49
CA ASN A 42 19.46 5.57 3.51
C ASN A 42 20.11 5.74 4.91
N ASN A 43 19.45 5.28 5.98
CA ASN A 43 19.86 5.48 7.36
C ASN A 43 20.11 6.95 7.76
N ASP A 44 19.46 7.90 7.09
CA ASP A 44 19.59 9.35 7.33
C ASP A 44 18.68 9.88 8.46
N GLY A 45 17.93 8.97 9.10
CA GLY A 45 16.97 9.29 10.15
C GLY A 45 15.56 9.60 9.64
N CYS A 46 15.32 9.62 8.33
CA CYS A 46 14.00 9.79 7.73
C CYS A 46 13.25 8.45 7.67
N ILE A 47 12.09 8.37 8.34
CA ILE A 47 11.20 7.21 8.30
C ILE A 47 10.31 7.31 7.05
N VAL A 48 10.31 6.27 6.22
CA VAL A 48 9.55 6.19 4.96
C VAL A 48 8.42 5.16 4.98
N ALA A 49 8.40 4.24 5.94
CA ALA A 49 7.27 3.33 6.20
C ALA A 49 7.30 2.77 7.64
#